data_AF-A0AA39T653-F1
#
_entry.id   AF-A0AA39T653-F1
#
_cell.length_a   1.000
_cell.length_b   1.000
_cell.length_c   1.000
_cell.angle_alpha   90.00
_cell.angle_beta   90.00
_cell.angle_gamma   90.00
#
_symmetry.space_group_name_H-M   'P 1'
#
loop_
_entity.id
_entity.type
_entity.pdbx_description
1 polymer ?
#
loop_
_entity_poly.entity_id
_entity_poly.type
_entity_poly.pdbx_seq_one_letter_code
_entity_poly.pdbx_strand_id
1 'polypeptide(L)'
;MLGRYGKNKVLKDIFRKAVKVYRVNQFDRCIDQLRNINSGATMYVTDVGFERWSRAYSPRKRYNLMSSNIAEAMNNAIKDCRELPITRVIDYIREVLQHWFHDRRTSAGKLMSTLTTKDGDLDGIVDLTSKTCTCRQFDIDEIPCEHALACIRVQRFSYVDYCSPYYSSAFLAAAYSGEIHPVGHPPEWLVPEDIASIVVFPPVRRRLPGRPKKNRTPSFGAEVSQSTCTTCHRNGHNSHTCTYSRSSKPSTNTSGVGEASGLQNV
;
A
#
# COMPACT_ATOMS: atom_id res chain seq x y z
N MET A 1 4.31 -6.81 2.68
CA MET A 1 4.02 -8.23 3.01
C MET A 1 3.41 -9.00 1.84
N LEU A 2 2.28 -8.59 1.25
CA LEU A 2 1.63 -9.35 0.16
C LEU A 2 2.10 -9.02 -1.27
N GLY A 3 3.36 -8.59 -1.45
CA GLY A 3 3.89 -8.18 -2.76
C GLY A 3 3.87 -9.29 -3.82
N ARG A 4 4.01 -10.55 -3.38
CA ARG A 4 3.98 -11.75 -4.25
C ARG A 4 2.59 -12.10 -4.76
N TYR A 5 1.53 -11.68 -4.06
CA TYR A 5 0.12 -11.87 -4.45
C TYR A 5 -0.45 -10.62 -5.16
N GLY A 6 0.44 -9.82 -5.74
CA GLY A 6 0.30 -8.38 -5.98
C GLY A 6 -0.79 -7.90 -6.94
N LYS A 7 -1.61 -8.77 -7.54
CA LYS A 7 -2.66 -8.39 -8.49
C LYS A 7 -4.08 -8.40 -7.91
N ASN A 8 -4.34 -9.10 -6.81
CA ASN A 8 -5.69 -9.18 -6.24
C ASN A 8 -5.97 -7.99 -5.29
N LYS A 9 -6.79 -7.04 -5.75
CA LYS A 9 -7.16 -5.83 -4.98
C LYS A 9 -7.94 -6.18 -3.71
N VAL A 10 -8.92 -7.08 -3.81
CA VAL A 10 -9.78 -7.51 -2.70
C VAL A 10 -8.94 -8.12 -1.57
N LEU A 11 -7.99 -8.98 -1.92
CA LEU A 11 -7.07 -9.59 -0.96
C LEU A 11 -6.21 -8.55 -0.23
N LYS A 12 -5.72 -7.51 -0.93
CA LYS A 12 -4.97 -6.42 -0.29
C LYS A 12 -5.84 -5.60 0.65
N ASP A 13 -7.09 -5.35 0.28
CA ASP A 13 -7.99 -4.51 1.07
C ASP A 13 -8.42 -5.21 2.36
N ILE A 14 -8.73 -6.51 2.29
CA ILE A 14 -9.01 -7.32 3.49
C ILE A 14 -7.77 -7.43 4.38
N PHE A 15 -6.58 -7.63 3.80
CA PHE A 15 -5.35 -7.63 4.59
C PHE A 15 -5.09 -6.29 5.28
N ARG A 16 -5.26 -5.16 4.58
CA ARG A 16 -5.13 -3.82 5.18
C ARG A 16 -6.15 -3.60 6.30
N LYS A 17 -7.37 -4.11 6.13
CA LYS A 17 -8.39 -4.11 7.18
C LYS A 17 -7.90 -4.92 8.38
N ALA A 18 -7.46 -6.16 8.18
CA ALA A 18 -6.93 -7.03 9.24
C ALA A 18 -5.78 -6.36 10.01
N VAL A 19 -4.85 -5.69 9.34
CA VAL A 19 -3.73 -4.96 9.97
C VAL A 19 -4.24 -3.90 10.96
N LYS A 20 -5.33 -3.19 10.64
CA LYS A 20 -5.80 -2.00 11.36
C LYS A 20 -6.82 -2.28 12.46
N VAL A 21 -7.48 -3.44 12.42
CA VAL A 21 -8.55 -3.77 13.37
C VAL A 21 -8.01 -3.87 14.81
N TYR A 22 -8.77 -3.32 15.76
CA TYR A 22 -8.46 -3.35 17.19
C TYR A 22 -8.97 -4.62 17.89
N ARG A 23 -10.15 -5.12 17.50
CA ARG A 23 -10.79 -6.27 18.15
C ARG A 23 -10.34 -7.61 17.54
N VAL A 24 -10.09 -8.59 18.41
CA VAL A 24 -9.63 -9.93 17.99
C VAL A 24 -10.68 -10.63 17.11
N ASN A 25 -11.95 -10.60 17.52
CA ASN A 25 -13.04 -11.21 16.75
C ASN A 25 -13.18 -10.65 15.31
N GLN A 26 -13.01 -9.34 15.13
CA GLN A 26 -13.05 -8.69 13.82
C GLN A 26 -11.80 -9.04 13.01
N PHE A 27 -10.64 -9.22 13.65
CA PHE A 27 -9.42 -9.68 13.00
C PHE A 27 -9.60 -11.11 12.48
N ASP A 28 -10.11 -12.02 13.33
CA ASP A 28 -10.30 -13.43 12.97
C ASP A 28 -11.25 -13.56 11.77
N ARG A 29 -12.35 -12.78 11.75
CA ARG A 29 -13.23 -12.68 10.58
C ARG A 29 -12.50 -12.24 9.31
N CYS A 30 -11.56 -11.30 9.40
CA CYS A 30 -10.76 -10.87 8.25
C CYS A 30 -9.79 -11.98 7.79
N ILE A 31 -9.20 -12.74 8.71
CA ILE A 31 -8.35 -13.89 8.40
C ILE A 31 -9.15 -15.01 7.72
N ASP A 32 -10.35 -15.32 8.19
CA ASP A 32 -11.21 -16.32 7.57
C ASP A 32 -11.61 -15.90 6.15
N GLN A 33 -11.92 -14.62 5.94
CA GLN A 33 -12.15 -14.07 4.60
C GLN A 33 -10.91 -14.19 3.70
N LEU A 34 -9.71 -13.93 4.22
CA LEU A 34 -8.46 -14.12 3.48
C LEU A 34 -8.25 -15.59 3.13
N ARG A 35 -8.54 -16.52 4.04
CA ARG A 35 -8.40 -17.96 3.83
C ARG A 35 -9.26 -18.43 2.67
N ASN A 36 -10.50 -17.95 2.60
CA ASN A 36 -11.45 -18.28 1.54
C ASN A 36 -11.03 -17.75 0.17
N ILE A 37 -10.32 -16.62 0.12
CA ILE A 37 -9.85 -16.02 -1.15
C ILE A 37 -8.53 -16.65 -1.60
N ASN A 38 -7.59 -16.84 -0.67
CA ASN A 38 -6.28 -17.39 -0.95
C ASN A 38 -5.67 -18.01 0.31
N SER A 39 -5.78 -19.34 0.40
CA SER A 39 -5.23 -20.13 1.50
C SER A 39 -3.70 -19.98 1.60
N GLY A 40 -2.98 -19.95 0.47
CA GLY A 40 -1.52 -19.81 0.45
C GLY A 40 -1.04 -18.44 0.99
N ALA A 41 -1.72 -17.36 0.65
CA ALA A 41 -1.44 -16.03 1.21
C ALA A 41 -1.73 -15.98 2.71
N THR A 42 -2.78 -16.68 3.14
CA THR A 42 -3.19 -16.77 4.55
C THR A 42 -2.15 -17.55 5.37
N MET A 43 -1.69 -18.70 4.88
CA MET A 43 -0.61 -19.45 5.49
C MET A 43 0.64 -18.60 5.66
N TYR A 44 1.05 -17.88 4.62
CA TYR A 44 2.21 -17.00 4.69
C TYR A 44 2.09 -15.94 5.80
N VAL A 45 0.94 -15.27 5.93
CA VAL A 45 0.77 -14.23 6.98
C VAL A 45 0.62 -14.82 8.39
N THR A 46 0.15 -16.07 8.50
CA THR A 46 0.15 -16.84 9.74
C THR A 46 1.58 -17.22 10.14
N ASP A 47 2.39 -17.73 9.22
CA ASP A 47 3.79 -18.10 9.48
C ASP A 47 4.67 -16.91 9.88
N VAL A 48 4.36 -15.71 9.36
CA VAL A 48 5.05 -14.48 9.77
C VAL A 48 4.80 -14.15 11.25
N GLY A 49 3.68 -14.60 11.83
CA GLY A 49 3.25 -14.28 13.18
C GLY A 49 2.40 -13.01 13.24
N PHE A 50 1.16 -13.12 13.75
CA PHE A 50 0.20 -12.00 13.83
C PHE A 50 0.68 -10.88 14.73
N GLU A 51 1.47 -11.19 15.75
CA GLU A 51 2.07 -10.24 16.68
C GLU A 51 2.94 -9.20 15.98
N ARG A 52 3.52 -9.54 14.82
CA ARG A 52 4.48 -8.71 14.08
C ARG A 52 3.84 -7.65 13.20
N TRP A 53 2.57 -7.83 12.82
CA TRP A 53 1.95 -6.97 11.82
C TRP A 53 0.51 -6.57 12.12
N SER A 54 -0.21 -7.33 12.93
CA SER A 54 -1.58 -6.98 13.32
C SER A 54 -1.58 -6.05 14.53
N ARG A 55 -2.53 -5.12 14.58
CA ARG A 55 -2.76 -4.30 15.78
C ARG A 55 -3.40 -5.12 16.90
N ALA A 56 -4.41 -5.95 16.58
CA ALA A 56 -5.17 -6.73 17.56
C ALA A 56 -4.34 -7.73 18.41
N TYR A 57 -3.30 -8.34 17.85
CA TYR A 57 -2.45 -9.34 18.51
C TYR A 57 -1.05 -8.83 18.87
N SER A 58 -0.73 -7.54 18.64
CA SER A 58 0.61 -7.06 18.98
C SER A 58 0.80 -7.01 20.51
N PRO A 59 1.87 -7.63 21.05
CA PRO A 59 2.22 -7.48 22.46
C PRO A 59 2.87 -6.12 22.74
N ARG A 60 3.27 -5.38 21.70
CA ARG A 60 3.92 -4.07 21.82
C ARG A 60 2.91 -2.96 21.53
N LYS A 61 2.96 -1.91 22.35
CA LYS A 61 2.17 -0.68 22.17
C LYS A 61 2.67 0.05 20.92
N ARG A 62 1.98 -0.13 19.79
CA ARG A 62 2.34 0.48 18.49
C ARG A 62 1.73 1.86 18.38
N TYR A 63 2.44 2.85 18.89
CA TYR A 63 2.01 4.25 18.82
C TYR A 63 2.07 4.79 17.38
N ASN A 64 1.11 5.66 17.05
CA ASN A 64 0.62 6.02 15.71
C ASN A 64 1.61 6.65 14.72
N LEU A 65 2.49 5.86 14.11
CA LEU A 65 3.16 6.24 12.85
C LEU A 65 3.03 5.10 11.82
N MET A 66 1.82 4.91 11.27
CA MET A 66 1.57 3.91 10.21
C MET A 66 0.71 4.40 9.03
N SER A 67 0.47 5.71 8.85
CA SER A 67 -0.10 6.20 7.58
C SER A 67 -0.13 7.72 7.44
N SER A 68 0.05 8.17 6.19
CA SER A 68 -0.29 9.48 5.60
C SER A 68 -1.78 9.88 5.70
N ASN A 69 -2.61 9.18 6.47
CA ASN A 69 -4.07 9.25 6.42
C ASN A 69 -4.65 10.60 6.87
N ILE A 70 -4.00 11.29 7.82
CA ILE A 70 -4.46 12.63 8.26
C ILE A 70 -4.23 13.65 7.13
N ALA A 71 -3.06 13.59 6.49
CA ALA A 71 -2.76 14.44 5.35
C ALA A 71 -3.69 14.14 4.17
N GLU A 72 -3.97 12.87 3.87
CA GLU A 72 -4.89 12.46 2.79
C GLU A 72 -6.36 12.87 3.04
N ALA A 73 -6.88 12.70 4.25
CA ALA A 73 -8.24 13.10 4.60
C ALA A 73 -8.42 14.62 4.53
N MET A 74 -7.44 15.37 5.05
CA MET A 74 -7.43 16.82 4.96
C MET A 74 -7.28 17.28 3.50
N ASN A 75 -6.42 16.61 2.72
CA ASN A 75 -6.22 16.89 1.29
C ASN A 75 -7.50 16.69 0.47
N ASN A 76 -8.31 15.68 0.81
CA ASN A 76 -9.61 15.44 0.18
C ASN A 76 -10.66 16.47 0.59
N ALA A 77 -10.74 16.83 1.88
CA ALA A 77 -11.71 17.80 2.38
C ALA A 77 -11.49 19.21 1.81
N ILE A 78 -10.25 19.55 1.44
CA ILE A 78 -9.89 20.85 0.84
C ILE A 78 -9.65 20.74 -0.67
N LYS A 79 -10.00 19.62 -1.31
CA LYS A 79 -9.66 19.34 -2.71
C LYS A 79 -10.21 20.42 -3.65
N ASP A 80 -11.46 20.83 -3.43
CA ASP A 80 -12.18 21.72 -4.33
C ASP A 80 -11.89 23.21 -4.08
N CYS A 81 -11.24 23.55 -2.95
CA CYS A 81 -10.89 24.93 -2.63
C CYS A 81 -9.44 25.30 -2.99
N ARG A 82 -8.58 24.35 -3.39
CA ARG A 82 -7.17 24.61 -3.76
C ARG A 82 -6.96 25.56 -4.93
N GLU A 83 -7.96 25.68 -5.81
CA GLU A 83 -7.90 26.58 -6.98
C GLU A 83 -8.42 27.99 -6.65
N LEU A 84 -8.88 28.21 -5.41
CA LEU A 84 -9.39 29.50 -4.96
C LEU A 84 -8.25 30.39 -4.41
N PRO A 85 -8.42 31.71 -4.43
CA PRO A 85 -7.53 32.63 -3.75
C PRO A 85 -7.34 32.24 -2.27
N ILE A 86 -6.13 32.43 -1.73
CA ILE A 86 -5.75 31.95 -0.39
C ILE A 86 -6.69 32.41 0.73
N THR A 87 -7.31 33.58 0.57
CA THR A 87 -8.33 34.12 1.49
C THR A 87 -9.56 33.23 1.55
N ARG A 88 -10.04 32.74 0.40
CA ARG A 88 -11.19 31.83 0.29
C ARG A 88 -10.89 30.44 0.82
N VAL A 89 -9.64 29.97 0.68
CA VAL A 89 -9.20 28.69 1.25
C VAL A 89 -9.26 28.74 2.79
N ILE A 90 -8.75 29.82 3.38
CA ILE A 90 -8.76 29.99 4.84
C ILE A 90 -10.19 30.09 5.37
N ASP A 91 -11.06 30.84 4.69
CA ASP A 91 -12.46 30.97 5.07
C ASP A 91 -13.22 29.64 4.97
N TYR A 92 -12.97 28.87 3.91
CA TYR A 92 -13.55 27.54 3.71
C TYR A 92 -13.09 26.55 4.80
N ILE A 93 -11.80 26.53 5.13
CA ILE A 93 -11.28 25.68 6.22
C ILE A 93 -11.93 26.07 7.56
N ARG A 94 -12.12 27.37 7.81
CA ARG A 94 -12.78 27.86 9.02
C ARG A 94 -14.23 27.38 9.11
N GLU A 95 -14.98 27.47 8.02
CA GLU A 95 -16.40 27.06 7.94
C GLU A 95 -16.57 25.55 8.18
N VAL A 96 -15.74 24.73 7.53
CA VAL A 96 -15.74 23.25 7.71
C VAL A 96 -15.47 22.87 9.16
N LEU A 97 -14.46 23.50 9.78
CA LEU A 97 -14.14 23.24 11.18
C LEU A 97 -15.32 23.65 12.09
N GLN A 98 -15.86 24.86 11.91
CA GLN A 98 -16.97 25.36 12.73
C GLN A 98 -18.21 24.47 12.67
N HIS A 99 -18.58 23.99 11.49
CA HIS A 99 -19.69 23.07 11.30
C HIS A 99 -19.46 21.74 12.05
N TRP A 100 -18.29 21.13 11.88
CA TRP A 100 -17.93 19.89 12.59
C TRP A 100 -17.91 20.06 14.12
N PHE A 101 -17.46 21.21 14.62
CA PHE A 101 -17.47 21.50 16.06
C PHE A 101 -18.89 21.73 16.59
N HIS A 102 -19.78 22.32 15.79
CA HIS A 102 -21.18 22.54 16.14
C HIS A 102 -21.95 21.22 16.24
N ASP A 103 -21.87 20.37 15.22
CA ASP A 103 -22.58 19.07 15.17
C ASP A 103 -22.16 18.14 16.32
N ARG A 104 -20.87 18.18 16.68
CA ARG A 104 -20.34 17.40 17.81
C ARG A 104 -20.78 17.93 19.18
N ARG A 105 -21.11 19.23 19.27
CA ARG A 105 -21.58 19.90 20.50
C ARG A 105 -23.09 19.68 20.71
N THR A 106 -23.90 19.78 19.66
CA THR A 106 -25.34 19.52 19.74
C THR A 106 -25.63 18.05 20.06
N SER A 107 -24.85 17.14 19.51
CA SER A 107 -24.89 15.71 19.83
C SER A 107 -24.45 15.40 21.27
N ALA A 108 -23.66 16.28 21.89
CA ALA A 108 -23.14 16.13 23.25
C ALA A 108 -24.15 16.41 24.36
N GLY A 109 -25.13 17.28 24.12
CA GLY A 109 -26.02 17.80 25.16
C GLY A 109 -27.11 16.84 25.63
N LYS A 110 -27.15 15.60 25.11
CA LYS A 110 -28.36 14.75 25.18
C LYS A 110 -28.34 13.55 26.15
N LEU A 111 -27.29 13.16 26.89
CA LEU A 111 -27.44 11.97 27.78
C LEU A 111 -26.40 11.76 28.92
N MET A 112 -26.83 11.08 30.00
CA MET A 112 -26.12 10.86 31.30
C MET A 112 -25.87 9.37 31.67
N SER A 113 -24.69 9.15 32.29
CA SER A 113 -24.12 8.09 33.19
C SER A 113 -24.36 6.55 33.02
N THR A 114 -23.24 5.80 33.13
CA THR A 114 -22.95 4.41 32.72
C THR A 114 -23.30 4.14 31.26
N LEU A 115 -22.28 4.24 30.39
CA LEU A 115 -22.52 4.62 29.01
C LEU A 115 -22.11 3.50 28.05
N THR A 116 -23.08 2.70 27.63
CA THR A 116 -23.01 2.01 26.34
C THR A 116 -23.07 3.05 25.24
N THR A 117 -21.99 3.16 24.47
CA THR A 117 -21.90 4.10 23.36
C THR A 117 -22.11 3.32 22.06
N LYS A 118 -23.15 3.66 21.29
CA LYS A 118 -23.51 2.98 20.03
C LYS A 118 -22.75 3.59 18.85
N ASP A 119 -21.66 2.95 18.43
CA ASP A 119 -20.96 3.32 17.19
C ASP A 119 -21.22 2.28 16.13
N GLY A 120 -22.32 2.43 15.39
CA GLY A 120 -22.62 1.88 14.04
C GLY A 120 -22.49 0.36 13.81
N ASP A 121 -21.89 -0.40 14.72
CA ASP A 121 -21.54 -1.82 14.59
C ASP A 121 -21.16 -2.50 15.92
N LEU A 122 -21.30 -1.88 17.12
CA LEU A 122 -21.42 -2.52 18.47
C LEU A 122 -21.37 -1.48 19.62
N ASP A 123 -22.06 -1.77 20.74
CA ASP A 123 -21.95 -0.99 21.99
C ASP A 123 -20.51 -1.03 22.56
N GLY A 124 -19.93 0.13 22.81
CA GLY A 124 -18.67 0.30 23.55
C GLY A 124 -18.93 0.39 25.06
N ILE A 125 -18.47 -0.60 25.82
CA ILE A 125 -18.45 -0.55 27.30
C ILE A 125 -17.07 0.01 27.69
N VAL A 126 -17.07 1.06 28.49
CA VAL A 126 -15.86 1.79 28.91
C VAL A 126 -15.69 1.68 30.41
N ASP A 127 -14.46 1.40 30.85
CA ASP A 127 -14.04 1.57 32.23
C ASP A 127 -12.95 2.66 32.27
N LEU A 128 -13.29 3.81 32.84
CA LEU A 128 -12.39 4.95 32.95
C LEU A 128 -11.31 4.74 34.02
N THR A 129 -11.55 3.91 35.02
CA THR A 129 -10.59 3.61 36.09
C THR A 129 -9.46 2.75 35.54
N SER A 130 -9.79 1.68 34.82
CA SER A 130 -8.80 0.81 34.17
C SER A 130 -8.31 1.34 32.82
N LYS A 131 -8.88 2.46 32.34
CA LYS A 131 -8.59 3.06 31.03
C LYS A 131 -8.80 2.08 29.87
N THR A 132 -9.88 1.30 29.92
CA THR A 132 -10.20 0.23 28.95
C THR A 132 -11.53 0.44 28.24
N CYS A 133 -11.67 -0.15 27.06
CA CYS A 133 -12.93 -0.16 26.31
C CYS A 133 -13.11 -1.46 25.51
N THR A 134 -14.34 -1.95 25.35
CA THR A 134 -14.62 -3.13 24.49
C THR A 134 -14.26 -2.91 23.02
N CYS A 135 -14.08 -1.67 22.57
CA CYS A 135 -13.54 -1.37 21.25
C CYS A 135 -12.02 -1.65 21.11
N ARG A 136 -11.32 -1.90 22.23
CA ARG A 136 -9.87 -2.08 22.37
C ARG A 136 -9.00 -0.90 21.98
N GLN A 137 -9.58 0.19 21.48
CA GLN A 137 -8.80 1.35 21.07
C GLN A 137 -8.23 2.10 22.29
N PHE A 138 -9.01 2.26 23.36
CA PHE A 138 -8.51 2.91 24.58
C PHE A 138 -7.37 2.10 25.22
N ASP A 139 -7.51 0.77 25.20
CA ASP A 139 -6.54 -0.19 25.73
C ASP A 139 -5.21 -0.17 24.97
N ILE A 140 -5.28 -0.08 23.63
CA ILE A 140 -4.12 -0.21 22.74
C ILE A 140 -3.44 1.14 22.50
N ASP A 141 -4.22 2.16 22.16
CA ASP A 141 -3.69 3.48 21.86
C ASP A 141 -3.35 4.26 23.14
N GLU A 142 -3.93 3.88 24.29
CA GLU A 142 -3.78 4.58 25.57
C GLU A 142 -4.16 6.07 25.50
N ILE A 143 -4.98 6.41 24.52
CA ILE A 143 -5.68 7.67 24.38
C ILE A 143 -7.16 7.32 24.43
N PRO A 144 -7.99 8.11 25.14
CA PRO A 144 -9.42 7.90 25.13
C PRO A 144 -9.97 7.73 23.70
N CYS A 145 -10.60 6.59 23.43
CA CYS A 145 -11.34 6.35 22.19
C CYS A 145 -12.62 7.22 22.16
N GLU A 146 -13.36 7.21 21.05
CA GLU A 146 -14.62 7.95 20.94
C GLU A 146 -15.63 7.61 22.06
N HIS A 147 -15.76 6.33 22.41
CA HIS A 147 -16.58 5.90 23.54
C HIS A 147 -16.05 6.44 24.88
N ALA A 148 -14.73 6.37 25.12
CA ALA A 148 -14.13 6.84 26.37
C ALA A 148 -14.18 8.37 26.51
N LEU A 149 -13.95 9.11 25.42
CA LEU A 149 -14.15 10.56 25.35
C LEU A 149 -15.59 10.93 25.65
N ALA A 150 -16.56 10.16 25.17
CA ALA A 150 -17.96 10.35 25.51
C ALA A 150 -18.17 10.19 27.02
N CYS A 151 -17.61 9.14 27.65
CA CYS A 151 -17.70 8.92 29.09
C CYS A 151 -17.01 10.01 29.92
N ILE A 152 -15.78 10.36 29.60
CA ILE A 152 -14.99 11.41 30.28
C ILE A 152 -15.74 12.74 30.24
N ARG A 153 -16.31 13.09 29.08
CA ARG A 153 -17.06 14.32 28.89
C ARG A 153 -18.32 14.36 29.76
N VAL A 154 -19.03 13.25 29.88
CA VAL A 154 -20.22 13.15 30.75
C VAL A 154 -19.84 13.30 32.23
N GLN A 155 -18.70 12.72 32.63
CA GLN A 155 -18.19 12.83 34.00
C GLN A 155 -17.50 14.18 34.29
N ARG A 156 -17.39 15.07 33.28
CA ARG A 156 -16.70 16.37 33.37
C ARG A 156 -15.23 16.28 33.81
N PHE A 157 -14.57 15.16 33.55
CA PHE A 157 -13.13 15.07 33.77
C PHE A 157 -12.35 15.66 32.61
N SER A 158 -11.09 16.01 32.85
CA SER A 158 -10.17 16.37 31.77
C SER A 158 -9.74 15.10 31.05
N TYR A 159 -9.93 15.04 29.73
CA TYR A 159 -9.47 13.89 28.94
C TYR A 159 -7.94 13.72 28.99
N VAL A 160 -7.21 14.79 29.27
CA VAL A 160 -5.74 14.78 29.37
C VAL A 160 -5.27 13.83 30.47
N ASP A 161 -6.03 13.71 31.56
CA ASP A 161 -5.70 12.83 32.70
C ASP A 161 -5.82 11.33 32.35
N TYR A 162 -6.56 11.04 31.27
CA TYR A 162 -6.78 9.69 30.77
C TYR A 162 -5.85 9.33 29.61
N CYS A 163 -5.13 10.30 29.04
CA CYS A 163 -4.07 10.03 28.06
C CYS A 163 -2.84 9.42 28.74
N SER A 164 -2.13 8.55 28.03
CA SER A 164 -0.86 8.02 28.49
C SER A 164 0.19 9.11 28.62
N PRO A 165 1.04 9.09 29.67
CA PRO A 165 2.17 10.01 29.79
C PRO A 165 3.10 9.99 28.58
N TYR A 166 3.16 8.89 27.82
CA TYR A 166 3.92 8.79 26.57
C TYR A 166 3.57 9.84 25.52
N TYR A 167 2.36 10.42 25.59
CA TYR A 167 1.93 11.50 24.70
C TYR A 167 2.20 12.90 25.27
N SER A 168 2.81 13.00 26.45
CA SER A 168 3.19 14.29 27.02
C SER A 168 4.48 14.82 26.40
N SER A 169 4.58 16.15 26.30
CA SER A 169 5.81 16.83 25.88
C SER A 169 6.98 16.51 26.80
N ALA A 170 6.72 16.29 28.10
CA ALA A 170 7.73 15.90 29.07
C ALA A 170 8.36 14.53 28.74
N PHE A 171 7.55 13.51 28.44
CA PHE A 171 8.06 12.20 28.02
C PHE A 171 8.76 12.26 26.66
N LEU A 172 8.24 13.07 25.73
CA LEU A 172 8.90 13.28 24.44
C LEU A 172 10.29 13.89 24.66
N ALA A 173 10.39 14.97 25.43
CA ALA A 173 11.67 15.60 25.75
C ALA A 173 12.64 14.63 26.44
N ALA A 174 12.16 13.83 27.40
CA ALA A 174 12.95 12.82 28.08
C ALA A 174 13.48 11.74 27.11
N ALA A 175 12.67 11.28 26.16
CA ALA A 175 13.08 10.29 25.15
C ALA A 175 14.22 10.78 24.25
N TYR A 176 14.32 12.10 24.04
CA TYR A 176 15.37 12.75 23.25
C TYR A 176 16.40 13.49 24.12
N SER A 177 16.41 13.27 25.43
CA SER A 177 17.36 13.92 26.34
C SER A 177 18.78 13.36 26.23
N GLY A 178 18.94 12.21 25.57
CA GLY A 178 20.25 11.60 25.34
C GLY A 178 21.12 12.45 24.41
N GLU A 179 22.39 12.56 24.75
CA GLU A 179 23.39 13.22 23.91
C GLU A 179 23.75 12.32 22.73
N ILE A 180 23.62 12.85 21.51
CA ILE A 180 24.21 12.20 20.33
C ILE A 180 25.63 12.72 20.23
N HIS A 181 26.58 11.93 20.73
CA HIS A 181 27.99 12.25 20.55
C HIS A 181 28.36 12.13 19.07
N PRO A 182 29.21 13.05 18.55
CA PRO A 182 29.78 12.86 17.22
C PRO A 182 30.52 11.53 17.18
N VAL A 183 30.42 10.83 16.06
CA VAL A 183 31.26 9.65 15.82
C VAL A 183 32.71 10.15 15.82
N GLY A 184 33.54 9.60 16.71
CA GLY A 184 34.96 9.94 16.81
C GLY A 184 35.73 9.61 15.52
N HIS A 185 37.02 9.89 15.48
CA HIS A 185 37.81 9.56 14.28
C HIS A 185 37.93 8.04 14.12
N PRO A 186 37.91 7.47 12.90
CA PRO A 186 38.04 6.03 12.67
C PRO A 186 39.18 5.31 13.42
N PRO A 187 40.37 5.92 13.64
CA PRO A 187 41.44 5.32 14.43
C PRO A 187 41.13 5.16 15.93
N GLU A 188 40.16 5.92 16.46
CA GLU A 188 39.74 5.89 17.86
C GLU A 188 38.63 4.87 18.12
N TRP A 189 38.11 4.24 17.06
CA TRP A 189 37.02 3.28 17.19
C TRP A 189 37.55 1.96 17.75
N LEU A 190 37.01 1.56 18.91
CA LEU A 190 37.17 0.20 19.42
C LEU A 190 36.21 -0.71 18.64
N VAL A 191 36.66 -1.23 17.50
CA VAL A 191 35.92 -2.22 16.71
C VAL A 191 36.27 -3.61 17.23
N PRO A 192 35.30 -4.36 17.80
CA PRO A 192 35.53 -5.74 18.23
C PRO A 192 36.01 -6.62 17.06
N GLU A 193 36.90 -7.58 17.34
CA GLU A 193 37.55 -8.42 16.33
C GLU A 193 36.54 -9.22 15.49
N ASP A 194 35.43 -9.64 16.10
CA ASP A 194 34.32 -10.34 15.45
C ASP A 194 33.58 -9.46 14.44
N ILE A 195 33.59 -8.13 14.61
CA ILE A 195 33.03 -7.17 13.64
C ILE A 195 34.08 -6.81 12.59
N ALA A 196 35.33 -6.59 12.99
CA ALA A 196 36.43 -6.26 12.09
C ALA A 196 36.69 -7.38 11.05
N SER A 197 36.43 -8.63 11.43
CA SER A 197 36.57 -9.81 10.56
C SER A 197 35.38 -10.04 9.61
N ILE A 198 34.29 -9.26 9.71
CA ILE A 198 33.13 -9.40 8.80
C ILE A 198 33.49 -8.84 7.42
N VAL A 199 33.63 -9.74 6.45
CA VAL A 199 33.74 -9.38 5.03
C VAL A 199 32.35 -9.10 4.46
N VAL A 200 31.98 -7.82 4.34
CA VAL A 200 30.72 -7.40 3.70
C VAL A 200 30.89 -7.34 2.19
N PHE A 201 30.32 -8.31 1.47
CA PHE A 201 30.28 -8.26 0.02
C PHE A 201 29.23 -7.25 -0.48
N PRO A 202 29.48 -6.57 -1.60
CA PRO A 202 28.46 -5.73 -2.22
C PRO A 202 27.21 -6.55 -2.54
N PRO A 203 26.00 -5.97 -2.43
CA PRO A 203 24.78 -6.67 -2.75
C PRO A 203 24.83 -7.17 -4.19
N VAL A 204 24.59 -8.47 -4.39
CA VAL A 204 24.61 -9.12 -5.70
C VAL A 204 23.47 -8.54 -6.54
N ARG A 205 23.79 -7.53 -7.36
CA ARG A 205 22.83 -6.93 -8.30
C ARG A 205 22.62 -7.88 -9.47
N ARG A 206 21.47 -8.55 -9.52
CA ARG A 206 20.99 -9.17 -10.76
C ARG A 206 20.68 -8.06 -11.77
N ARG A 207 21.32 -8.08 -12.94
CA ARG A 207 20.87 -7.26 -14.08
C ARG A 207 19.49 -7.77 -14.50
N LEU A 208 18.45 -6.98 -14.26
CA LEU A 208 17.12 -7.26 -14.80
C LEU A 208 17.21 -7.26 -16.34
N PRO A 209 16.43 -8.10 -17.04
CA PRO A 209 16.34 -8.05 -18.49
C PRO A 209 16.02 -6.61 -18.92
N GLY A 210 16.88 -6.03 -19.75
CA GLY A 210 16.64 -4.70 -20.31
C GLY A 210 15.39 -4.69 -21.19
N ARG A 211 14.89 -3.49 -21.51
CA ARG A 211 13.75 -3.32 -22.42
C ARG A 211 13.99 -4.12 -23.71
N PRO A 212 13.04 -4.97 -24.15
CA PRO A 212 13.16 -5.68 -25.42
C PRO A 212 13.40 -4.68 -26.55
N LYS A 213 14.47 -4.89 -27.33
CA LYS A 213 14.76 -4.03 -28.49
C LYS A 213 13.65 -4.22 -29.52
N LYS A 214 13.11 -3.10 -30.04
CA LYS A 214 12.10 -3.13 -31.11
C LYS A 214 12.65 -3.79 -32.39
N ASN A 215 13.94 -3.58 -32.67
CA ASN A 215 14.62 -4.15 -33.83
C ASN A 215 15.88 -4.91 -33.38
N ARG A 216 16.17 -6.02 -34.05
CA ARG A 216 17.43 -6.75 -33.90
C ARG A 216 18.59 -5.87 -34.35
N THR A 217 19.67 -5.82 -33.56
CA THR A 217 20.93 -5.19 -33.98
C THR A 217 21.68 -6.16 -34.91
N PRO A 218 22.01 -5.80 -36.16
CA PRO A 218 22.80 -6.65 -37.05
C PRO A 218 24.24 -6.79 -36.54
N SER A 219 24.86 -7.93 -36.83
CA SER A 219 26.31 -8.14 -36.62
C SER A 219 27.11 -7.39 -37.69
N PHE A 220 28.40 -7.13 -37.42
CA PHE A 220 29.28 -6.43 -38.37
C PHE A 220 29.35 -7.20 -39.70
N GLY A 221 29.07 -6.50 -40.81
CA GLY A 221 28.97 -7.10 -42.15
C GLY A 221 27.63 -7.76 -42.49
N ALA A 222 26.65 -7.79 -41.59
CA ALA A 222 25.32 -8.33 -41.88
C ALA A 222 24.44 -7.28 -42.56
N GLU A 223 24.06 -7.53 -43.81
CA GLU A 223 23.13 -6.69 -44.54
C GLU A 223 21.71 -6.82 -43.97
N VAL A 224 21.05 -5.69 -43.74
CA VAL A 224 19.64 -5.67 -43.29
C VAL A 224 18.76 -5.89 -44.51
N SER A 225 18.32 -7.13 -44.74
CA SER A 225 17.39 -7.46 -45.81
C SER A 225 16.06 -6.74 -45.58
N GLN A 226 15.61 -5.93 -46.55
CA GLN A 226 14.25 -5.39 -46.53
C GLN A 226 13.24 -6.54 -46.62
N SER A 227 12.24 -6.56 -45.74
CA SER A 227 11.18 -7.57 -45.83
C SER A 227 10.43 -7.43 -47.15
N THR A 228 10.36 -8.50 -47.94
CA THR A 228 9.55 -8.58 -49.15
C THR A 228 8.14 -9.02 -48.79
N CYS A 229 7.15 -8.25 -49.22
CA CYS A 229 5.74 -8.58 -48.96
C CYS A 229 5.31 -9.78 -49.81
N THR A 230 4.80 -10.84 -49.19
CA THR A 230 4.32 -12.04 -49.90
C THR A 230 3.03 -11.82 -50.70
N THR A 231 2.35 -10.68 -50.53
CA THR A 231 1.09 -10.37 -51.24
C THR A 231 1.30 -9.54 -52.50
N CYS A 232 2.20 -8.56 -52.48
CA CYS A 232 2.49 -7.68 -53.63
C CYS A 232 3.91 -7.80 -54.18
N HIS A 233 4.76 -8.63 -53.56
CA HIS A 233 6.16 -8.88 -53.90
C HIS A 233 7.06 -7.64 -53.90
N ARG A 234 6.64 -6.53 -53.28
CA ARG A 234 7.46 -5.32 -53.09
C ARG A 234 8.18 -5.32 -51.75
N ASN A 235 9.36 -4.71 -51.71
CA ASN A 235 10.19 -4.61 -50.51
C ASN A 235 9.75 -3.45 -49.59
N GLY A 236 10.08 -3.55 -48.30
CA GLY A 236 9.90 -2.47 -47.32
C GLY A 236 8.70 -2.61 -46.37
N HIS A 237 7.87 -3.64 -46.54
CA HIS A 237 6.75 -3.95 -45.64
C HIS A 237 6.41 -5.45 -45.68
N ASN A 238 5.61 -5.93 -44.72
CA ASN A 238 5.16 -7.33 -44.68
C ASN A 238 3.69 -7.44 -45.14
N SER A 239 3.21 -8.67 -45.36
CA SER A 239 1.83 -8.92 -45.80
C SER A 239 0.76 -8.40 -44.84
N HIS A 240 1.07 -8.32 -43.54
CA HIS A 240 0.13 -7.82 -42.52
C HIS A 240 -0.06 -6.30 -42.57
N THR A 241 0.91 -5.56 -43.12
CA THR A 241 0.85 -4.11 -43.30
C THR A 241 0.71 -3.71 -44.78
N CYS A 242 0.35 -4.65 -45.64
CA CYS A 242 0.23 -4.43 -47.07
C CYS A 242 -1.11 -3.78 -47.44
N THR A 243 -1.07 -2.68 -48.17
CA THR A 243 -2.27 -1.96 -48.64
C THR A 243 -2.76 -2.42 -50.02
N TYR A 244 -2.12 -3.42 -50.63
CA TYR A 244 -2.50 -3.96 -51.94
C TYR A 244 -3.69 -4.93 -51.80
N SER A 245 -4.82 -4.58 -52.42
CA SER A 245 -6.04 -5.41 -52.39
C SER A 245 -5.88 -6.67 -53.25
N ARG A 246 -6.29 -7.84 -52.73
CA ARG A 246 -6.18 -9.14 -53.42
C ARG A 246 -7.11 -9.30 -54.63
N SER A 247 -7.99 -8.33 -54.90
CA SER A 247 -9.05 -8.43 -55.91
C SER A 247 -8.62 -8.08 -57.35
N SER A 248 -7.36 -7.71 -57.59
CA SER A 248 -6.88 -7.21 -58.90
C SER A 248 -5.89 -8.14 -59.61
N LYS A 249 -6.10 -9.46 -59.57
CA LYS A 249 -5.41 -10.38 -60.49
C LYS A 249 -6.33 -10.71 -61.68
N PRO A 250 -5.93 -10.44 -62.93
CA PRO A 250 -6.61 -10.99 -64.09
C PRO A 250 -6.45 -12.51 -64.10
N SER A 251 -7.56 -13.23 -64.28
CA SER A 251 -7.60 -14.67 -64.46
C SER A 251 -7.08 -15.04 -65.86
N THR A 252 -5.95 -15.73 -65.93
CA THR A 252 -5.52 -16.43 -67.14
C THR A 252 -5.51 -17.93 -66.87
N ASN A 253 -6.53 -18.62 -67.39
CA ASN A 253 -6.45 -20.03 -67.75
C ASN A 253 -5.52 -20.18 -68.96
N THR A 254 -4.69 -21.22 -69.00
CA THR A 254 -4.68 -22.30 -70.03
C THR A 254 -3.46 -23.22 -69.89
N SER A 255 -3.73 -24.51 -69.70
CA SER A 255 -3.26 -25.71 -70.42
C SER A 255 -1.88 -25.79 -71.09
N GLY A 256 -1.18 -26.91 -70.85
CA GLY A 256 -0.04 -27.44 -71.62
C GLY A 256 0.68 -28.53 -70.81
N VAL A 257 0.20 -29.79 -70.84
CA VAL A 257 0.80 -30.95 -71.54
C VAL A 257 2.25 -31.21 -71.13
N GLY A 258 2.47 -32.38 -70.53
CA GLY A 258 3.75 -32.78 -69.96
C GLY A 258 4.75 -33.35 -70.96
N GLU A 259 5.95 -33.58 -70.45
CA GLU A 259 6.86 -34.62 -70.91
C GLU A 259 7.72 -35.06 -69.73
N ALA A 260 7.74 -36.37 -69.51
CA ALA A 260 8.63 -37.06 -68.60
C ALA A 260 9.88 -37.48 -69.36
N SER A 261 11.06 -37.30 -68.76
CA SER A 261 12.25 -38.10 -69.05
C SER A 261 13.20 -37.99 -67.87
N GLY A 262 13.38 -39.11 -67.17
CA GLY A 262 14.56 -39.35 -66.35
C GLY A 262 15.53 -40.23 -67.13
N LEU A 263 16.84 -40.06 -66.88
CA LEU A 263 17.80 -41.10 -66.48
C LEU A 263 19.26 -40.67 -66.78
N GLN A 264 20.10 -40.92 -65.77
CA GLN A 264 21.47 -41.46 -65.80
C GLN A 264 22.65 -40.65 -66.39
N ASN A 265 23.58 -40.35 -65.46
CA ASN A 265 25.05 -40.49 -65.51
C ASN A 265 25.69 -40.78 -66.89
N VAL A 266 26.58 -39.90 -67.34
CA VAL A 266 28.05 -39.94 -67.14
C VAL A 266 28.57 -38.50 -67.13
#